data_AF-A0A6A5V7C5-F1
#
_entry.id   AF-A0A6A5V7C5-F1
#
_cell.length_a   1.000
_cell.length_b   1.000
_cell.length_c   1.000
_cell.angle_alpha   90.00
_cell.angle_beta   90.00
_cell.angle_gamma   90.00
#
_symmetry.space_group_name_H-M   'P 1'
#
loop_
_entity.id
_entity.type
_entity.pdbx_description
1 polymer ?
#
loop_
_entity_poly.entity_id
_entity_poly.type
_entity_poly.pdbx_seq_one_letter_code
_entity_poly.pdbx_strand_id
1 'polypeptide(L)'
;MADPISVTASILTLLGSGIAIAQELYQLADGIGSAGQQVRFYADEVCLFSELLGHTREDFQRSLHKPGPRAEQLVMYILDVFERVLEPLKQLQATLNPLLLRYCESPTKLLQFALRICWLFFVKDKLLWYRESLRVLNGVLNTTLTTMKTTTENNNTTNWYI
;
A
#
# COMPACT_ATOMS: atom_id res chain seq x y z
N MET A 1 -22.61 12.01 1.80
CA MET A 1 -21.49 12.45 2.68
C MET A 1 -21.02 11.21 3.40
N ALA A 2 -19.73 10.90 3.35
CA ALA A 2 -19.18 9.75 4.06
C ALA A 2 -18.88 10.18 5.50
N ASP A 3 -19.35 9.44 6.50
CA ASP A 3 -19.06 9.79 7.89
C ASP A 3 -17.56 9.59 8.19
N PRO A 4 -16.92 10.43 9.02
CA PRO A 4 -15.51 10.26 9.40
C PRO A 4 -15.20 8.88 9.99
N ILE A 5 -16.19 8.26 10.64
CA ILE A 5 -16.13 6.89 11.14
C ILE A 5 -16.05 5.88 9.99
N SER A 6 -16.82 6.10 8.91
CA SER A 6 -16.78 5.28 7.70
C SER A 6 -15.44 5.40 6.99
N VAL A 7 -14.86 6.60 6.90
CA VAL A 7 -13.52 6.81 6.32
C VAL A 7 -12.45 6.07 7.13
N THR A 8 -12.49 6.22 8.45
CA THR A 8 -11.53 5.57 9.36
C THR A 8 -11.64 4.05 9.32
N ALA A 9 -12.86 3.51 9.19
CA ALA A 9 -13.10 2.08 9.02
C ALA A 9 -12.53 1.57 7.69
N SER A 10 -12.78 2.27 6.57
CA SER A 10 -12.22 1.92 5.26
C SER A 10 -10.69 1.91 5.27
N ILE A 11 -10.06 2.92 5.91
CA ILE A 11 -8.60 2.95 6.07
C ILE A 11 -8.12 1.73 6.86
N LEU A 12 -8.79 1.37 7.97
CA LEU A 12 -8.40 0.24 8.80
C LEU A 12 -8.47 -1.09 8.04
N THR A 13 -9.53 -1.30 7.26
CA THR A 13 -9.69 -2.51 6.45
C THR A 13 -8.58 -2.63 5.40
N LEU A 14 -8.30 -1.54 4.67
CA LEU A 14 -7.27 -1.52 3.64
C LEU A 14 -5.86 -1.59 4.21
N LEU A 15 -5.62 -0.99 5.38
CA LEU A 15 -4.39 -1.14 6.15
C LEU A 15 -4.13 -2.62 6.46
N GLY A 16 -5.12 -3.30 7.05
CA GLY A 16 -5.00 -4.73 7.38
C GLY A 16 -4.77 -5.60 6.15
N SER A 17 -5.51 -5.33 5.06
CA SER A 17 -5.35 -6.06 3.80
C SER A 17 -3.97 -5.83 3.17
N GLY A 18 -3.47 -4.60 3.17
CA GLY A 18 -2.16 -4.27 2.60
C GLY A 18 -1.01 -4.89 3.39
N ILE A 19 -1.06 -4.87 4.72
CA ILE A 19 -0.07 -5.54 5.58
C ILE A 19 -0.07 -7.05 5.32
N ALA A 20 -1.24 -7.69 5.27
CA ALA A 20 -1.33 -9.12 5.00
C ALA A 20 -0.74 -9.49 3.63
N ILE A 21 -1.07 -8.71 2.60
CA ILE A 21 -0.52 -8.91 1.24
C ILE A 21 0.99 -8.70 1.23
N ALA A 22 1.52 -7.67 1.90
CA ALA A 22 2.96 -7.45 1.99
C ALA A 22 3.68 -8.62 2.67
N GLN A 23 3.13 -9.14 3.78
CA GLN A 23 3.67 -10.32 4.47
C GLN A 23 3.71 -11.55 3.56
N GLU A 24 2.63 -11.82 2.83
CA GLU A 24 2.58 -12.94 1.89
C GLU A 24 3.58 -12.75 0.72
N LEU A 25 3.79 -11.52 0.23
CA LEU A 25 4.82 -11.24 -0.77
C LEU A 25 6.23 -11.48 -0.22
N TYR A 26 6.51 -11.12 1.04
CA TYR A 26 7.79 -11.45 1.67
C TYR A 26 7.99 -12.96 1.81
N GLN A 27 6.98 -13.70 2.25
CA GLN A 27 7.05 -15.16 2.33
C GLN A 27 7.30 -15.81 0.96
N LEU A 28 6.61 -15.31 -0.08
CA LEU A 28 6.82 -15.74 -1.45
C LEU A 28 8.26 -15.47 -1.89
N ALA A 29 8.79 -14.28 -1.60
CA ALA A 29 10.14 -13.89 -1.94
C ALA A 29 11.20 -14.74 -1.21
N ASP A 30 10.99 -15.02 0.08
CA ASP A 30 11.88 -15.85 0.88
C ASP A 30 11.88 -17.29 0.39
N GLY A 31 10.72 -17.82 0.00
CA GLY A 31 10.59 -19.17 -0.55
C GLY A 31 11.28 -19.36 -1.91
N ILE A 32 11.53 -18.29 -2.67
CA ILE A 32 12.27 -18.34 -3.95
C ILE A 32 13.71 -17.79 -3.84
N GLY A 33 14.13 -17.35 -2.66
CA GLY A 33 15.49 -16.88 -2.38
C GLY A 33 15.86 -15.59 -3.11
N SER A 34 17.09 -15.51 -3.63
CA SER A 34 17.63 -14.28 -4.24
C SER A 34 16.85 -13.78 -5.46
N ALA A 35 16.18 -14.68 -6.19
CA ALA A 35 15.30 -14.33 -7.31
C ALA A 35 14.02 -13.58 -6.87
N GLY A 36 13.71 -13.59 -5.58
CA GLY A 36 12.57 -12.88 -4.99
C GLY A 36 12.82 -11.40 -4.71
N GLN A 37 14.01 -10.86 -5.00
CA GLN A 37 14.33 -9.47 -4.68
C GLN A 37 13.32 -8.47 -5.29
N GLN A 38 12.85 -8.71 -6.51
CA GLN A 38 11.81 -7.86 -7.12
C GLN A 38 10.48 -7.97 -6.37
N VAL A 39 10.09 -9.17 -5.93
CA VAL A 39 8.88 -9.38 -5.13
C VAL A 39 8.99 -8.64 -3.79
N ARG A 40 10.18 -8.64 -3.16
CA ARG A 40 10.43 -7.86 -1.93
C ARG A 40 10.22 -6.36 -2.16
N PHE A 41 10.67 -5.80 -3.28
CA PHE A 41 10.43 -4.38 -3.56
C PHE A 41 8.94 -4.03 -3.68
N TYR A 42 8.11 -4.93 -4.21
CA TYR A 42 6.65 -4.72 -4.19
C TYR A 42 6.07 -4.86 -2.78
N ALA A 43 6.56 -5.83 -1.99
CA ALA A 43 6.18 -5.98 -0.59
C ALA A 43 6.51 -4.71 0.21
N ASP A 44 7.71 -4.15 0.03
CA ASP A 44 8.17 -2.92 0.66
C ASP A 44 7.25 -1.74 0.30
N GLU A 45 6.93 -1.57 -1.00
CA GLU A 45 6.08 -0.45 -1.43
C GLU A 45 4.63 -0.55 -0.92
N VAL A 46 4.07 -1.77 -0.87
CA VAL A 46 2.75 -2.01 -0.26
C VAL A 46 2.80 -1.76 1.25
N CYS A 47 3.84 -2.22 1.93
CA CYS A 47 4.03 -2.03 3.37
C CYS A 47 4.13 -0.54 3.73
N LEU A 48 4.99 0.21 3.02
CA LEU A 48 5.16 1.65 3.22
C LEU A 48 3.85 2.42 3.00
N PHE A 49 3.09 2.04 1.96
CA PHE A 49 1.79 2.66 1.71
C PHE A 49 0.79 2.35 2.82
N SER A 50 0.76 1.10 3.30
CA SER A 50 -0.04 0.70 4.45
C SER A 50 0.33 1.48 5.71
N GLU A 51 1.61 1.60 6.07
CA GLU A 51 2.05 2.40 7.22
C GLU A 51 1.58 3.86 7.11
N LEU A 52 1.65 4.45 5.91
CA LEU A 52 1.22 5.81 5.64
C LEU A 52 -0.30 5.98 5.77
N LEU A 53 -1.10 4.99 5.35
CA LEU A 53 -2.52 4.93 5.66
C LEU A 53 -2.78 4.87 7.18
N GLY A 54 -1.95 4.12 7.92
CA GLY A 54 -1.99 4.06 9.38
C GLY A 54 -1.78 5.43 10.02
N HIS A 55 -0.77 6.17 9.59
CA HIS A 55 -0.52 7.55 10.04
C HIS A 55 -1.67 8.50 9.68
N THR A 56 -2.20 8.39 8.46
CA THR A 56 -3.38 9.16 8.03
C THR A 56 -4.57 8.90 8.94
N ARG A 57 -4.82 7.65 9.33
CA ARG A 57 -5.87 7.31 10.28
C ARG A 57 -5.66 7.95 11.66
N GLU A 58 -4.43 7.91 12.19
CA GLU A 58 -4.11 8.56 13.47
C GLU A 58 -4.35 10.07 13.43
N ASP A 59 -3.97 10.72 12.33
CA ASP A 59 -4.16 12.17 12.15
C ASP A 59 -5.66 12.53 12.07
N PHE A 60 -6.47 11.72 11.39
CA PHE A 60 -7.93 11.88 11.36
C PHE A 60 -8.57 11.68 12.74
N GLN A 61 -8.01 10.79 13.58
CA GLN A 61 -8.51 10.55 14.94
C GLN A 61 -8.07 11.61 15.95
N ARG A 62 -6.86 12.16 15.81
CA ARG A 62 -6.31 13.19 16.69
C ARG A 62 -6.79 14.60 16.35
N SER A 63 -7.23 14.83 15.12
CA SER A 63 -7.77 16.12 14.71
C SER A 63 -9.06 16.45 15.47
N LEU A 64 -9.02 17.51 16.30
CA LEU A 64 -10.19 18.09 16.96
C LEU A 64 -11.23 18.64 15.97
N HIS A 65 -10.83 18.90 14.73
CA HIS A 65 -11.70 19.42 13.67
C HIS A 65 -11.93 18.34 12.61
N LYS A 66 -13.19 18.19 12.16
CA LYS A 66 -13.47 17.29 11.04
C LYS A 66 -12.66 17.75 9.82
N PRO A 67 -11.97 16.85 9.12
CA PRO A 67 -11.28 17.19 7.89
C PRO A 67 -12.27 17.81 6.91
N GLY A 68 -11.83 18.81 6.16
CA GLY A 68 -12.68 19.44 5.15
C GLY A 68 -13.14 18.43 4.09
N PRO A 69 -14.31 18.62 3.45
CA PRO A 69 -14.88 17.65 2.50
C PRO A 69 -13.95 17.32 1.32
N ARG A 70 -13.04 18.23 0.95
CA ARG A 70 -12.03 18.01 -0.09
C ARG A 70 -10.92 17.04 0.34
N ALA A 71 -10.56 17.04 1.64
CA ALA A 71 -9.59 16.12 2.22
C ALA A 71 -10.15 14.69 2.24
N GLU A 72 -11.41 14.55 2.68
CA GLU A 72 -12.10 13.25 2.72
C GLU A 72 -12.26 12.63 1.33
N GLN A 73 -12.63 13.43 0.32
CA GLN A 73 -12.73 12.97 -1.07
C GLN A 73 -11.38 12.50 -1.63
N LEU A 74 -10.30 13.20 -1.31
CA LEU A 74 -8.96 12.85 -1.77
C LEU A 74 -8.49 11.54 -1.10
N VAL A 75 -8.73 11.38 0.20
CA VAL A 75 -8.43 10.13 0.91
C VAL A 75 -9.25 8.97 0.34
N MET A 76 -10.55 9.17 0.09
CA MET A 76 -11.39 8.15 -0.54
C MET A 76 -10.89 7.73 -1.93
N TYR A 77 -10.51 8.69 -2.76
CA TYR A 77 -9.90 8.41 -4.06
C TYR A 77 -8.61 7.57 -3.91
N ILE A 78 -7.77 7.91 -2.94
CA ILE A 78 -6.53 7.18 -2.68
C ILE A 78 -6.81 5.75 -2.19
N LEU A 79 -7.81 5.56 -1.34
CA LEU A 79 -8.26 4.24 -0.88
C LEU A 79 -8.78 3.38 -2.04
N ASP A 80 -9.62 3.96 -2.90
CA ASP A 80 -10.16 3.26 -4.08
C ASP A 80 -9.04 2.81 -5.03
N VAL A 81 -8.03 3.65 -5.25
CA VAL A 81 -6.90 3.26 -6.11
C VAL A 81 -6.04 2.20 -5.43
N PHE A 82 -5.81 2.29 -4.13
CA PHE A 82 -5.06 1.27 -3.39
C PHE A 82 -5.76 -0.10 -3.43
N GLU A 83 -7.07 -0.15 -3.23
CA GLU A 83 -7.86 -1.37 -3.36
C GLU A 83 -7.70 -2.00 -4.74
N ARG A 84 -7.76 -1.19 -5.81
CA ARG A 84 -7.55 -1.66 -7.19
C ARG A 84 -6.14 -2.18 -7.47
N VAL A 85 -5.15 -1.77 -6.67
CA VAL A 85 -3.77 -2.29 -6.75
C VAL A 85 -3.63 -3.59 -5.96
N LEU A 86 -4.29 -3.70 -4.81
CA LEU A 86 -4.22 -4.89 -3.95
C LEU A 86 -4.89 -6.11 -4.59
N GLU A 87 -6.02 -5.92 -5.28
CA GLU A 87 -6.81 -7.03 -5.85
C GLU A 87 -6.01 -7.90 -6.85
N PRO A 88 -5.28 -7.34 -7.84
CA PRO A 88 -4.39 -8.11 -8.71
C PRO A 88 -3.26 -8.83 -7.97
N LEU A 89 -2.69 -8.21 -6.93
CA LEU A 89 -1.61 -8.81 -6.14
C LEU A 89 -2.13 -10.04 -5.37
N LYS A 90 -3.33 -9.93 -4.78
CA LYS A 90 -4.00 -11.02 -4.09
C LYS A 90 -4.31 -12.20 -5.02
N GLN A 91 -4.81 -11.91 -6.22
CA GLN A 91 -5.06 -12.96 -7.24
C GLN A 91 -3.76 -13.65 -7.69
N LEU A 92 -2.69 -12.87 -7.83
CA LEU A 92 -1.37 -13.40 -8.17
C LEU A 92 -0.84 -14.32 -7.07
N GLN A 93 -0.94 -13.92 -5.80
CA GLN A 93 -0.55 -14.73 -4.64
C GLN A 93 -1.35 -16.04 -4.55
N ALA A 94 -2.67 -15.97 -4.72
CA ALA A 94 -3.53 -17.16 -4.73
C ALA A 94 -3.11 -18.19 -5.79
N THR A 95 -2.50 -17.73 -6.88
CA THR A 95 -1.99 -18.60 -7.94
C THR A 95 -0.56 -19.08 -7.67
N LEU A 96 0.32 -18.23 -7.13
CA LEU A 96 1.74 -18.51 -6.95
C LEU A 96 2.05 -19.31 -5.68
N ASN A 97 1.39 -19.03 -4.55
CA ASN A 97 1.63 -19.72 -3.27
C ASN A 97 1.47 -21.25 -3.34
N PRO A 98 0.39 -21.82 -3.94
CA PRO A 98 0.28 -23.27 -4.06
C PRO A 98 1.34 -23.88 -4.99
N LEU A 99 1.79 -23.14 -6.01
CA LEU A 99 2.86 -23.57 -6.88
C LEU A 99 4.21 -23.58 -6.15
N LEU A 100 4.48 -22.59 -5.31
CA LEU A 100 5.68 -22.55 -4.47
C LEU A 100 5.74 -23.76 -3.55
N LEU A 101 4.66 -24.06 -2.83
CA LEU A 101 4.56 -25.22 -1.95
C LEU A 101 4.83 -26.52 -2.73
N ARG A 102 4.24 -26.65 -3.93
CA ARG A 102 4.40 -27.82 -4.78
C ARG A 102 5.83 -27.99 -5.33
N TYR A 103 6.52 -26.90 -5.61
CA TYR A 103 7.87 -26.93 -6.19
C TYR A 103 9.00 -26.92 -5.16
N CYS A 104 8.69 -26.68 -3.88
CA CYS A 104 9.66 -26.72 -2.79
C CYS A 104 10.41 -28.06 -2.70
N GLU A 105 9.75 -29.17 -3.04
CA GLU A 105 10.34 -30.50 -3.05
C GLU A 105 11.31 -30.76 -4.22
N SER A 106 11.39 -29.85 -5.21
CA SER A 106 12.20 -30.03 -6.40
C SER A 106 13.01 -28.76 -6.73
N PRO A 107 14.32 -28.73 -6.43
CA PRO A 107 15.13 -27.52 -6.55
C PRO A 107 15.19 -27.00 -8.00
N THR A 108 15.20 -27.89 -8.99
CA THR A 108 15.22 -27.51 -10.42
C THR A 108 13.92 -26.84 -10.84
N LYS A 109 12.76 -27.32 -10.35
CA LYS A 109 11.45 -26.71 -10.63
C LYS A 109 11.27 -25.40 -9.87
N LEU A 110 11.77 -25.34 -8.64
CA LEU A 110 11.78 -24.12 -7.84
C LEU A 110 12.61 -23.03 -8.51
N LEU A 111 13.79 -23.35 -9.06
CA LEU A 111 14.61 -22.40 -9.81
C LEU A 111 13.89 -21.86 -11.06
N GLN A 112 13.26 -22.74 -11.85
CA GLN A 112 12.49 -22.32 -13.03
C GLN A 112 11.29 -21.44 -12.66
N PHE A 113 10.61 -21.80 -11.58
CA PHE A 113 9.50 -21.03 -11.04
C PHE A 113 9.95 -19.65 -10.55
N ALA A 114 11.05 -19.60 -9.80
CA ALA A 114 11.66 -18.37 -9.29
C ALA A 114 12.05 -17.41 -10.43
N LEU A 115 12.67 -17.93 -11.50
CA LEU A 115 13.02 -17.14 -12.69
C LEU A 115 11.78 -16.58 -13.40
N ARG A 116 10.71 -17.38 -13.50
CA ARG A 116 9.44 -16.92 -14.11
C ARG A 116 8.74 -15.85 -13.27
N ILE A 117 8.77 -15.98 -11.94
CA ILE A 117 8.24 -14.93 -11.04
C ILE A 117 9.06 -13.67 -11.20
N CYS A 118 10.39 -13.77 -11.13
CA CYS A 118 11.27 -12.62 -11.30
C CYS A 118 10.99 -11.91 -12.63
N TRP A 119 10.87 -12.66 -13.72
CA TRP A 119 10.52 -12.11 -15.03
C TRP A 119 9.13 -11.45 -15.05
N LEU A 120 8.13 -12.07 -14.42
CA LEU A 120 6.77 -11.51 -14.35
C LEU A 120 6.74 -10.18 -13.58
N PHE A 121 7.46 -10.07 -12.47
CA PHE A 121 7.54 -8.82 -11.71
C PHE A 121 8.44 -7.75 -12.35
N PHE A 122 9.37 -8.17 -13.20
CA PHE A 122 10.31 -7.27 -13.88
C PHE A 122 9.80 -6.74 -15.22
N VAL A 123 9.08 -7.55 -16.00
CA VAL A 123 8.73 -7.24 -17.40
C VAL A 123 7.25 -6.95 -17.61
N LYS A 124 6.37 -7.40 -16.71
CA LYS A 124 4.94 -7.21 -16.94
C LYS A 124 4.57 -5.76 -16.66
N ASP A 125 4.36 -5.00 -17.74
CA ASP A 125 4.02 -3.57 -17.70
C ASP A 125 2.88 -3.23 -16.73
N LYS A 126 1.89 -4.11 -16.59
CA LYS A 126 0.80 -3.91 -15.64
C LYS A 126 1.30 -3.84 -14.18
N LEU A 127 2.23 -4.72 -13.79
CA LEU A 127 2.82 -4.71 -12.45
C LEU A 127 3.68 -3.46 -12.25
N LEU A 128 4.51 -3.11 -13.25
CA LEU A 128 5.31 -1.88 -13.21
C LEU A 128 4.43 -0.63 -13.07
N TRP A 129 3.31 -0.59 -13.79
CA TRP A 129 2.33 0.49 -13.71
C TRP A 129 1.66 0.57 -12.33
N TYR A 130 1.33 -0.58 -11.72
CA TYR A 130 0.79 -0.60 -10.35
C TYR A 130 1.81 -0.11 -9.32
N ARG A 131 3.08 -0.49 -9.47
CA ARG A 131 4.18 0.00 -8.64
C ARG A 131 4.34 1.51 -8.75
N GLU A 132 4.41 2.02 -9.98
CA GLU A 132 4.54 3.46 -10.20
C GLU A 132 3.31 4.23 -9.67
N SER A 133 2.11 3.66 -9.82
CA SER A 133 0.88 4.23 -9.26
C SER A 133 0.94 4.31 -7.73
N LEU A 134 1.40 3.25 -7.05
CA LEU A 134 1.63 3.25 -5.60
C LEU A 134 2.63 4.32 -5.17
N ARG A 135 3.76 4.45 -5.89
CA ARG A 135 4.78 5.46 -5.61
C ARG A 135 4.24 6.89 -5.77
N VAL A 136 3.50 7.16 -6.84
CA VAL A 136 2.85 8.46 -7.06
C VAL A 136 1.82 8.74 -5.98
N LEU A 137 0.99 7.78 -5.62
CA LEU A 137 0.00 7.92 -4.54
C LEU A 137 0.66 8.20 -3.19
N ASN A 138 1.75 7.51 -2.86
CA ASN A 138 2.55 7.80 -1.67
C ASN A 138 3.07 9.24 -1.65
N GLY A 139 3.56 9.74 -2.79
CA GLY A 139 3.98 11.14 -2.93
C GLY A 139 2.84 12.14 -2.74
N VAL A 140 1.69 11.87 -3.36
CA VAL A 140 0.49 12.71 -3.25
C VAL A 140 -0.05 12.73 -1.82
N LEU A 141 -0.11 11.58 -1.13
CA LEU A 141 -0.62 11.53 0.24
C LEU A 141 0.35 12.22 1.22
N ASN A 142 1.66 12.01 1.10
CA ASN A 142 2.65 12.72 1.92
C ASN A 142 2.63 14.24 1.73
N THR A 143 2.54 14.72 0.49
CA THR A 143 2.43 16.16 0.20
C THR A 143 1.11 16.74 0.73
N THR A 144 0.03 15.98 0.65
CA THR A 144 -1.26 16.39 1.20
C THR A 144 -1.25 16.45 2.74
N LEU A 145 -0.67 15.46 3.41
CA LEU A 145 -0.53 15.47 4.87
C LEU A 145 0.35 16.62 5.37
N THR A 146 1.48 16.87 4.69
CA THR A 146 2.38 17.99 5.05
C THR A 146 1.74 19.35 4.83
N THR A 147 0.98 19.55 3.74
CA THR A 147 0.23 20.80 3.53
C THR A 147 -0.90 20.98 4.54
N MET A 148 -1.59 19.91 4.95
CA MET A 148 -2.59 19.98 6.03
C MET A 148 -1.97 20.32 7.38
N LYS A 149 -0.82 19.72 7.72
CA LYS A 149 -0.10 20.01 8.96
C LYS A 149 0.38 21.46 9.01
N THR A 150 1.02 21.95 7.95
CA THR A 150 1.51 23.33 7.87
C THR A 150 0.38 24.37 7.89
N THR A 151 -0.77 24.09 7.26
CA THR A 151 -1.95 24.97 7.32
C THR A 151 -2.52 25.02 8.75
N THR A 152 -2.48 23.90 9.48
CA THR A 152 -2.95 23.80 10.87
C THR A 152 -2.00 24.53 11.84
N GLU A 153 -0.68 24.38 11.65
CA GLU A 153 0.33 25.12 12.41
C GLU A 153 0.24 26.64 12.16
N ASN A 154 0.06 27.05 10.91
CA ASN A 154 -0.05 28.47 10.55
C ASN A 154 -1.32 29.11 11.15
N ASN A 155 -2.46 28.39 11.18
CA ASN A 155 -3.68 28.86 11.84
C ASN A 155 -3.55 28.95 13.37
N ASN A 156 -2.76 28.08 13.99
CA ASN A 156 -2.48 28.15 15.43
C ASN A 156 -1.56 29.33 15.80
N THR A 157 -0.64 29.74 14.91
CA THR A 157 0.20 30.92 15.14
C THR A 157 -0.54 32.24 14.98
N THR A 158 -1.57 32.31 14.12
CA THR A 158 -2.39 33.53 13.97
C THR A 158 -3.32 33.77 15.15
N ASN A 159 -3.61 32.74 15.96
CA ASN A 159 -4.53 32.83 17.09
C ASN A 159 -3.89 33.42 18.37
N TRP A 160 -2.60 33.78 18.33
CA TRP A 160 -1.91 34.49 19.41
C TRP A 160 -1.88 36.03 19.21
N TYR A 161 -2.52 36.55 18.16
CA TYR A 161 -2.54 37.97 17.80
C TYR A 161 -3.93 38.63 17.86
N ILE A 162 -4.84 38.12 18.71
CA ILE A 162 -6.12 38.78 19.03
C ILE A 162 -6.23 38.96 20.54
#